data_AF-A0A3B3XSH1-F1
#
_entry.id   AF-A0A3B3XSH1-F1
#
_cell.length_a   1.000
_cell.length_b   1.000
_cell.length_c   1.000
_cell.angle_alpha   90.00
_cell.angle_beta   90.00
_cell.angle_gamma   90.00
#
_symmetry.space_group_name_H-M   'P 1'
#
loop_
_entity.id
_entity.type
_entity.pdbx_description
1 polymer ?
#
loop_
_entity_poly.entity_id
_entity_poly.type
_entity_poly.pdbx_seq_one_letter_code
_entity_poly.pdbx_strand_id
1 'polypeptide(L)'
;THNIHGKTGVWFLKHYGISDDLVHKIRTHMTLQISSNAHLAGKYHISGIKKSSAMQKVARDYKVSSVLFNSGVDVVTPNGLNVKKFSAMHEFQNLHSTNKTRIQEFVRGHFYGHLDFNLDRTLFFFIAGRYEFSNKGADIFLESLSRLNYLLRVHRNDLTVVVFFIMPAKTNNFNVESLKGQAVRKQLWDTAHTVKEKFGKKLYESLLTGNIPDMNTILDRDDLTIMKRAIYATQRHSLPPVTTHNMLDDSEDPILFNVRRIGLFNSRNDRVKIIFHPEFLSSTSPLLPMDYEDFVRGCNLGVFPSYYEPWGYTPGECTVMGIPSVTTNLSGFGCFMEEHVSDPAAYGIYIVDRRFKSAEESCNQLTQFMFSFCQQSRRQRIIQRNRTERLSDLLDWRYLGRFYTHARHLALSRSFPDKYKMDNKGPLKTEGFRYPRPASVPPSPSASLHSTPHHSDEEDDDDEPYNEEEEAERDRLNIKAPFMLGSNQNQT
;
A
#
# COMPACT_ATOMS: atom_id res chain seq x y z
N THR A 1 -7.70 -24.05 22.48
CA THR A 1 -6.48 -24.32 23.28
C THR A 1 -5.31 -23.76 22.49
N HIS A 2 -4.58 -22.69 22.83
CA HIS A 2 -4.10 -22.16 24.09
C HIS A 2 -4.02 -20.62 24.05
N ASN A 3 -4.28 -20.02 25.20
CA ASN A 3 -4.40 -18.61 25.48
C ASN A 3 -3.04 -18.08 26.01
N ILE A 4 -2.08 -17.76 25.12
CA ILE A 4 -0.69 -17.42 25.52
C ILE A 4 -0.33 -15.93 25.33
N HIS A 5 -1.11 -15.13 24.59
CA HIS A 5 -0.72 -13.73 24.31
C HIS A 5 -1.15 -12.68 25.35
N GLY A 6 -1.80 -13.10 26.45
CA GLY A 6 -2.13 -12.23 27.58
C GLY A 6 -1.06 -12.14 28.68
N LYS A 7 0.08 -12.81 28.54
CA LYS A 7 1.07 -12.98 29.65
C LYS A 7 2.28 -12.04 29.61
N THR A 8 2.53 -11.32 28.52
CA THR A 8 3.73 -10.45 28.40
C THR A 8 3.64 -9.16 29.21
N GLY A 9 2.45 -8.65 29.50
CA GLY A 9 2.27 -7.45 30.33
C GLY A 9 2.37 -7.70 31.84
N VAL A 10 2.10 -8.92 32.30
CA VAL A 10 2.03 -9.25 33.74
C VAL A 10 3.41 -9.54 34.33
N TRP A 11 4.31 -10.14 33.53
CA TRP A 11 5.67 -10.43 33.96
C TRP A 11 6.50 -9.18 34.25
N PHE A 12 6.27 -8.10 33.49
CA PHE A 12 7.02 -6.85 33.68
C PHE A 12 6.62 -6.10 34.96
N LEU A 13 5.33 -6.16 35.36
CA LEU A 13 4.84 -5.44 36.54
C LEU A 13 5.20 -6.14 37.86
N LYS A 14 5.27 -7.48 37.87
CA LYS A 14 5.75 -8.24 39.03
C LYS A 14 7.25 -8.08 39.27
N HIS A 15 8.03 -7.85 38.21
CA HIS A 15 9.48 -7.69 38.36
C HIS A 15 9.88 -6.40 39.12
N TYR A 16 8.98 -5.42 39.19
CA TYR A 16 9.14 -4.15 39.92
C TYR A 16 8.37 -4.09 41.25
N GLY A 17 7.93 -5.24 41.80
CA GLY A 17 7.35 -5.30 43.15
C GLY A 17 5.97 -4.65 43.31
N ILE A 18 5.21 -4.50 42.22
CA ILE A 18 3.87 -3.91 42.25
C ILE A 18 2.86 -4.94 42.79
N SER A 19 2.06 -4.55 43.80
CA SER A 19 1.10 -5.44 44.45
C SER A 19 -0.05 -5.87 43.52
N ASP A 20 -0.55 -7.09 43.71
CA ASP A 20 -1.62 -7.67 42.88
C ASP A 20 -2.92 -6.81 42.91
N ASP A 21 -3.16 -6.06 43.98
CA ASP A 21 -4.29 -5.12 44.11
C ASP A 21 -4.15 -3.88 43.20
N LEU A 22 -2.92 -3.37 43.01
CA LEU A 22 -2.66 -2.25 42.10
C LEU A 22 -2.73 -2.70 40.63
N VAL A 23 -2.27 -3.91 40.33
CA VAL A 23 -2.43 -4.54 39.01
C VAL A 23 -3.92 -4.70 38.67
N HIS A 24 -4.75 -5.10 39.63
CA HIS A 24 -6.19 -5.22 39.45
C HIS A 24 -6.85 -3.85 39.20
N LYS A 25 -6.51 -2.82 39.98
CA LYS A 25 -7.03 -1.45 39.79
C LYS A 25 -6.61 -0.82 38.46
N ILE A 26 -5.38 -1.05 38.01
CA ILE A 26 -4.90 -0.62 36.68
C ILE A 26 -5.70 -1.32 35.58
N ARG A 27 -6.02 -2.61 35.74
CA ARG A 27 -6.84 -3.37 34.78
C ARG A 27 -8.27 -2.85 34.67
N THR A 28 -8.84 -2.42 35.80
CA THR A 28 -10.21 -1.88 35.89
C THR A 28 -10.31 -0.43 35.42
N HIS A 29 -9.22 0.35 35.45
CA HIS A 29 -9.18 1.72 34.91
C HIS A 29 -8.65 1.82 33.46
N MET A 30 -7.85 0.86 33.00
CA MET A 30 -7.33 0.77 31.62
C MET A 30 -8.05 -0.31 30.79
N THR A 31 -9.37 -0.46 30.88
CA THR A 31 -10.08 -1.39 30.00
C THR A 31 -10.21 -0.83 28.57
N LEU A 32 -9.10 -0.82 27.84
CA LEU A 32 -9.07 -0.88 26.37
C LEU A 32 -8.66 -2.32 26.02
N GLN A 33 -9.64 -3.22 25.99
CA GLN A 33 -9.42 -4.54 25.41
C GLN A 33 -9.15 -4.38 23.91
N ILE A 34 -7.96 -4.80 23.49
CA ILE A 34 -7.67 -5.16 22.10
C ILE A 34 -8.64 -6.30 21.75
N SER A 35 -9.74 -5.99 21.04
CA SER A 35 -10.65 -7.00 20.50
C SER A 35 -10.42 -7.11 19.00
N SER A 36 -10.02 -8.29 18.54
CA SER A 36 -9.92 -8.67 17.12
C SER A 36 -11.28 -8.80 16.41
N ASN A 37 -12.40 -8.48 17.08
CA ASN A 37 -13.74 -8.53 16.50
C ASN A 37 -14.41 -7.15 16.57
N ALA A 38 -14.47 -6.47 15.44
CA ALA A 38 -14.91 -5.08 15.28
C ALA A 38 -16.42 -4.80 15.52
N HIS A 39 -17.22 -5.79 15.94
CA HIS A 39 -18.69 -5.64 15.97
C HIS A 39 -19.33 -5.27 17.32
N LEU A 40 -18.63 -5.35 18.46
CA LEU A 40 -19.25 -5.06 19.78
C LEU A 40 -18.78 -3.77 20.48
N ALA A 41 -17.79 -3.05 19.94
CA ALA A 41 -17.18 -1.92 20.64
C ALA A 41 -18.04 -0.64 20.72
N GLY A 42 -19.17 -0.57 19.98
CA GLY A 42 -19.93 0.67 19.83
C GLY A 42 -20.81 1.10 21.02
N LYS A 43 -21.26 0.19 21.89
CA LYS A 43 -22.28 0.50 22.92
C LYS A 43 -21.78 0.61 24.36
N TYR A 44 -20.64 -0.02 24.71
CA TYR A 44 -20.13 -0.02 26.09
C TYR A 44 -19.01 1.00 26.36
N HIS A 45 -18.59 1.79 25.37
CA HIS A 45 -17.46 2.72 25.50
C HIS A 45 -17.82 4.11 26.08
N ILE A 46 -19.10 4.45 26.21
CA ILE A 46 -19.54 5.82 26.53
C ILE A 46 -19.35 6.17 28.03
N SER A 47 -19.44 5.20 28.94
CA SER A 47 -19.34 5.46 30.39
C SER A 47 -17.91 5.48 30.94
N GLY A 48 -16.96 4.80 30.27
CA GLY A 48 -15.56 4.73 30.69
C GLY A 48 -14.72 5.95 30.29
N ILE A 49 -15.02 6.55 29.13
CA ILE A 49 -14.26 7.70 28.59
C ILE A 49 -14.35 8.93 29.50
N LYS A 50 -15.51 9.18 30.13
CA LYS A 50 -15.71 10.30 31.07
C LYS A 50 -15.02 10.12 32.43
N LYS A 51 -14.50 8.94 32.74
CA LYS A 51 -13.86 8.61 34.03
C LYS A 51 -12.34 8.40 33.94
N SER A 52 -11.74 8.55 32.76
CA SER A 52 -10.29 8.34 32.58
C SER A 52 -9.48 9.54 33.06
N SER A 53 -8.39 9.31 33.80
CA SER A 53 -7.44 10.35 34.22
C SER A 53 -6.52 10.84 33.08
N ALA A 54 -6.43 10.10 31.98
CA ALA A 54 -5.77 10.50 30.74
C ALA A 54 -6.53 9.96 29.52
N MET A 55 -6.95 10.82 28.60
CA MET A 55 -7.64 10.40 27.37
C MET A 55 -6.64 10.08 26.25
N GLN A 56 -6.71 8.86 25.72
CA GLN A 56 -5.87 8.38 24.61
C GLN A 56 -6.69 8.30 23.31
N LYS A 57 -6.09 8.69 22.18
CA LYS A 57 -6.67 8.48 20.86
C LYS A 57 -5.62 7.99 19.87
N VAL A 58 -6.02 7.09 18.98
CA VAL A 58 -5.14 6.51 17.97
C VAL A 58 -4.71 7.50 16.87
N ALA A 59 -5.52 8.54 16.61
CA ALA A 59 -5.22 9.55 15.59
C ALA A 59 -5.72 10.96 15.92
N ARG A 60 -5.06 11.94 15.30
CA ARG A 60 -5.33 13.38 15.39
C ARG A 60 -6.55 13.84 14.60
N ASP A 61 -7.69 13.20 14.81
CA ASP A 61 -8.94 13.86 14.43
C ASP A 61 -9.49 14.63 15.63
N TYR A 62 -8.79 15.72 15.97
CA TYR A 62 -9.03 16.53 17.18
C TYR A 62 -10.47 17.07 17.22
N LYS A 63 -11.02 17.45 16.06
CA LYS A 63 -12.32 18.12 15.97
C LYS A 63 -13.48 17.16 16.25
N VAL A 64 -13.43 15.93 15.73
CA VAL A 64 -14.50 14.95 15.96
C VAL A 64 -14.54 14.54 17.44
N SER A 65 -13.38 14.36 18.07
CA SER A 65 -13.32 13.97 19.49
C SER A 65 -13.76 15.09 20.44
N SER A 66 -13.30 16.32 20.20
CA SER A 66 -13.67 17.44 21.07
C SER A 66 -15.14 17.81 20.96
N VAL A 67 -15.72 17.71 19.75
CA VAL A 67 -17.15 17.99 19.51
C VAL A 67 -18.04 16.87 20.05
N LEU A 68 -17.66 15.59 19.92
CA LEU A 68 -18.50 14.47 20.39
C LEU A 68 -18.37 14.18 21.88
N PHE A 69 -17.18 14.33 22.47
CA PHE A 69 -16.90 13.95 23.86
C PHE A 69 -16.75 15.12 24.81
N ASN A 70 -16.81 16.37 24.32
CA ASN A 70 -16.73 17.61 25.11
C ASN A 70 -15.50 17.65 26.04
N SER A 71 -14.42 16.99 25.65
CA SER A 71 -13.15 16.91 26.39
C SER A 71 -11.99 16.86 25.40
N GLY A 72 -10.94 17.62 25.68
CA GLY A 72 -9.72 17.64 24.86
C GLY A 72 -8.94 16.32 24.97
N VAL A 73 -8.30 15.89 23.88
CA VAL A 73 -7.42 14.72 23.89
C VAL A 73 -6.06 15.14 24.44
N ASP A 74 -5.59 14.46 25.49
CA ASP A 74 -4.31 14.75 26.14
C ASP A 74 -3.11 14.23 25.35
N VAL A 75 -3.19 12.98 24.88
CA VAL A 75 -2.11 12.30 24.17
C VAL A 75 -2.67 11.50 23.00
N VAL A 76 -2.04 11.65 21.84
CA VAL A 76 -2.28 10.81 20.68
C VAL A 76 -1.29 9.66 20.73
N THR A 77 -1.78 8.44 20.57
CA THR A 77 -1.02 7.19 20.61
C THR A 77 -1.15 6.49 19.25
N PRO A 78 -0.33 6.86 18.26
CA PRO A 78 -0.37 6.24 16.94
C PRO A 78 -0.17 4.73 17.01
N ASN A 79 -0.81 4.00 16.12
CA ASN A 79 -0.66 2.55 16.07
C ASN A 79 0.61 2.17 15.32
N GLY A 80 1.51 1.45 15.99
CA GLY A 80 2.69 0.88 15.35
C GLY A 80 2.43 -0.43 14.63
N LEU A 81 3.42 -0.82 13.83
CA LEU A 81 3.55 -2.09 13.15
C LEU A 81 4.77 -2.83 13.71
N ASN A 82 4.80 -4.15 13.54
CA ASN A 82 6.00 -4.94 13.81
C ASN A 82 6.78 -5.08 12.49
N VAL A 83 7.73 -4.18 12.24
CA VAL A 83 8.40 -4.04 10.94
C VAL A 83 9.22 -5.28 10.61
N LYS A 84 9.78 -5.97 11.62
CA LYS A 84 10.50 -7.25 11.43
C LYS A 84 9.69 -8.33 10.73
N LYS A 85 8.36 -8.28 10.80
CA LYS A 85 7.49 -9.24 10.10
C LYS A 85 7.56 -9.06 8.58
N PHE A 86 7.82 -7.84 8.11
CA PHE A 86 7.67 -7.45 6.70
C PHE A 86 8.98 -7.01 6.05
N SER A 87 9.99 -6.66 6.86
CA SER A 87 11.28 -6.13 6.43
C SER A 87 12.08 -7.19 5.67
N ALA A 88 12.50 -6.81 4.48
CA ALA A 88 13.40 -7.56 3.61
C ALA A 88 14.38 -6.57 2.96
N MET A 89 15.18 -5.86 3.78
CA MET A 89 15.94 -4.66 3.36
C MET A 89 16.75 -4.86 2.07
N HIS A 90 17.37 -6.03 1.86
CA HIS A 90 18.16 -6.30 0.64
C HIS A 90 17.41 -7.11 -0.43
N GLU A 91 16.19 -7.58 -0.16
CA GLU A 91 15.44 -8.50 -1.04
C GLU A 91 14.10 -7.92 -1.52
N PHE A 92 13.59 -6.84 -0.92
CA PHE A 92 12.25 -6.34 -1.21
C PHE A 92 12.07 -5.93 -2.69
N GLN A 93 13.13 -5.45 -3.36
CA GLN A 93 13.10 -5.16 -4.80
C GLN A 93 13.00 -6.44 -5.65
N ASN A 94 13.67 -7.51 -5.25
CA ASN A 94 13.55 -8.82 -5.90
C ASN A 94 12.14 -9.39 -5.68
N LEU A 95 11.60 -9.27 -4.46
CA LEU A 95 10.23 -9.67 -4.14
C LEU A 95 9.20 -8.86 -4.94
N HIS A 96 9.42 -7.56 -5.14
CA HIS A 96 8.58 -6.74 -6.01
C HIS A 96 8.56 -7.31 -7.44
N SER A 97 9.73 -7.59 -8.03
CA SER A 97 9.83 -8.13 -9.40
C SER A 97 9.14 -9.49 -9.54
N THR A 98 9.39 -10.40 -8.59
CA THR A 98 8.82 -11.76 -8.57
C THR A 98 7.29 -11.70 -8.42
N ASN A 99 6.78 -10.92 -7.47
CA ASN A 99 5.34 -10.81 -7.26
C ASN A 99 4.65 -10.02 -8.37
N LYS A 100 5.30 -9.00 -8.96
CA LYS A 100 4.80 -8.31 -10.14
C LYS A 100 4.60 -9.28 -11.30
N THR A 101 5.54 -10.22 -11.50
CA THR A 101 5.43 -11.25 -12.54
C THR A 101 4.20 -12.16 -12.30
N ARG A 102 3.93 -12.54 -11.05
CA ARG A 102 2.73 -13.32 -10.70
C ARG A 102 1.43 -12.55 -11.00
N ILE A 103 1.38 -11.25 -10.72
CA ILE A 103 0.23 -10.39 -11.08
C ILE A 103 0.09 -10.30 -12.61
N GLN A 104 1.20 -10.13 -13.33
CA GLN A 104 1.20 -10.11 -14.80
C GLN A 104 0.65 -11.42 -15.39
N GLU A 105 0.98 -12.58 -14.81
CA GLU A 105 0.39 -13.86 -15.23
C GLU A 105 -1.13 -13.88 -15.06
N PHE A 106 -1.64 -13.40 -13.92
CA PHE A 106 -3.07 -13.25 -13.73
C PHE A 106 -3.67 -12.32 -14.81
N VAL A 107 -3.05 -11.16 -15.06
CA VAL A 107 -3.53 -10.19 -16.08
C VAL A 107 -3.52 -10.79 -17.49
N ARG A 108 -2.50 -11.58 -17.87
CA ARG A 108 -2.48 -12.30 -19.16
C ARG A 108 -3.71 -13.20 -19.32
N GLY A 109 -4.09 -13.91 -18.25
CA GLY A 109 -5.28 -14.75 -18.26
C GLY A 109 -6.58 -13.96 -18.22
N HIS A 110 -6.65 -12.88 -17.44
CA HIS A 110 -7.85 -12.05 -17.31
C HIS A 110 -8.19 -11.27 -18.59
N PHE A 111 -7.16 -10.82 -19.31
CA PHE A 111 -7.24 -10.07 -20.56
C PHE A 111 -6.99 -10.94 -21.80
N TYR A 112 -7.20 -12.25 -21.73
CA TYR A 112 -7.02 -13.13 -22.89
C TYR A 112 -7.83 -12.64 -24.11
N GLY A 113 -7.21 -12.67 -25.30
CA GLY A 113 -7.78 -12.11 -26.54
C GLY A 113 -7.83 -10.57 -26.62
N HIS A 114 -7.52 -9.88 -25.51
CA HIS A 114 -7.58 -8.42 -25.35
C HIS A 114 -6.30 -7.83 -24.75
N LEU A 115 -5.22 -8.60 -24.67
CA LEU A 115 -3.91 -8.14 -24.21
C LEU A 115 -3.21 -7.37 -25.34
N ASP A 116 -3.69 -6.16 -25.61
CA ASP A 116 -3.18 -5.23 -26.63
C ASP A 116 -2.29 -4.12 -26.04
N PHE A 117 -1.77 -4.35 -24.84
CA PHE A 117 -0.89 -3.43 -24.12
C PHE A 117 0.34 -4.15 -23.56
N ASN A 118 1.43 -3.39 -23.41
CA ASN A 118 2.70 -3.92 -22.92
C ASN A 118 2.72 -4.01 -21.39
N LEU A 119 2.92 -5.23 -20.86
CA LEU A 119 2.98 -5.49 -19.41
C LEU A 119 4.21 -4.90 -18.72
N ASP A 120 5.30 -4.64 -19.46
CA ASP A 120 6.48 -3.94 -18.93
C ASP A 120 6.21 -2.44 -18.73
N ARG A 121 5.36 -1.87 -19.59
CA ARG A 121 4.82 -0.51 -19.46
C ARG A 121 3.44 -0.50 -18.79
N THR A 122 3.16 -1.50 -17.95
CA THR A 122 1.95 -1.54 -17.13
C THR A 122 2.27 -1.29 -15.66
N LEU A 123 1.48 -0.42 -15.03
CA LEU A 123 1.50 -0.15 -13.59
C LEU A 123 0.29 -0.77 -12.91
N PHE A 124 0.51 -1.35 -11.73
CA PHE A 124 -0.54 -1.94 -10.91
C PHE A 124 -0.87 -1.03 -9.74
N PHE A 125 -2.08 -0.47 -9.75
CA PHE A 125 -2.61 0.28 -8.62
C PHE A 125 -3.62 -0.58 -7.88
N PHE A 126 -3.80 -0.33 -6.59
CA PHE A 126 -4.82 -1.05 -5.84
C PHE A 126 -5.42 -0.22 -4.71
N ILE A 127 -6.66 -0.54 -4.38
CA ILE A 127 -7.31 -0.18 -3.13
C ILE A 127 -7.75 -1.46 -2.43
N ALA A 128 -7.54 -1.54 -1.12
CA ALA A 128 -7.88 -2.70 -0.33
C ALA A 128 -8.49 -2.31 1.02
N GLY A 129 -9.42 -3.12 1.52
CA GLY A 129 -9.97 -2.96 2.86
C GLY A 129 -11.38 -3.50 3.00
N ARG A 130 -12.01 -3.15 4.13
CA ARG A 130 -13.44 -3.41 4.35
C ARG A 130 -14.26 -2.71 3.26
N TYR A 131 -15.36 -3.33 2.84
CA TYR A 131 -16.22 -2.77 1.81
C TYR A 131 -17.09 -1.63 2.36
N GLU A 132 -16.47 -0.47 2.55
CA GLU A 132 -17.11 0.79 2.98
C GLU A 132 -16.89 1.84 1.89
N PHE A 133 -17.74 1.81 0.86
CA PHE A 133 -17.55 2.55 -0.41
C PHE A 133 -17.10 4.00 -0.24
N SER A 134 -17.83 4.81 0.54
CA SER A 134 -17.48 6.22 0.76
C SER A 134 -16.43 6.44 1.84
N ASN A 135 -16.42 5.66 2.92
CA ASN A 135 -15.44 5.84 4.00
C ASN A 135 -14.02 5.56 3.50
N LYS A 136 -13.85 4.51 2.69
CA LYS A 136 -12.57 4.16 2.04
C LYS A 136 -12.27 5.00 0.80
N GLY A 137 -13.22 5.82 0.34
CA GLY A 137 -13.03 6.69 -0.81
C GLY A 137 -13.01 5.95 -2.15
N ALA A 138 -13.64 4.78 -2.26
CA ALA A 138 -13.74 4.08 -3.55
C ALA A 138 -14.52 4.91 -4.59
N ASP A 139 -15.46 5.74 -4.13
CA ASP A 139 -16.18 6.72 -4.93
C ASP A 139 -15.25 7.72 -5.64
N ILE A 140 -14.46 8.48 -4.86
CA ILE A 140 -13.54 9.48 -5.41
C ILE A 140 -12.42 8.82 -6.22
N PHE A 141 -12.03 7.60 -5.86
CA PHE A 141 -11.01 6.86 -6.59
C PHE A 141 -11.49 6.53 -8.01
N LEU A 142 -12.69 5.96 -8.15
CA LEU A 142 -13.29 5.65 -9.46
C LEU A 142 -13.42 6.89 -10.35
N GLU A 143 -13.86 8.02 -9.78
CA GLU A 143 -13.93 9.29 -10.52
C GLU A 143 -12.54 9.76 -10.99
N SER A 144 -11.55 9.66 -10.11
CA SER A 144 -10.18 10.05 -10.42
C SER A 144 -9.56 9.17 -11.50
N LEU A 145 -9.94 7.88 -11.56
CA LEU A 145 -9.52 6.93 -12.59
C LEU A 145 -10.12 7.25 -13.96
N SER A 146 -11.37 7.71 -14.01
CA SER A 146 -11.99 8.19 -15.27
C SER A 146 -11.20 9.35 -15.86
N ARG A 147 -10.83 10.33 -15.02
CA ARG A 147 -10.00 11.48 -15.42
C ARG A 147 -8.59 11.06 -15.82
N LEU A 148 -7.98 10.13 -15.07
CA LEU A 148 -6.68 9.56 -15.40
C LEU A 148 -6.71 8.86 -16.77
N ASN A 149 -7.77 8.09 -17.06
CA ASN A 149 -7.97 7.44 -18.36
C ASN A 149 -8.00 8.48 -19.48
N TYR A 150 -8.74 9.57 -19.29
CA TYR A 150 -8.78 10.67 -20.25
C TYR A 150 -7.39 11.30 -20.47
N LEU A 151 -6.67 11.64 -19.40
CA LEU A 151 -5.34 12.24 -19.49
C LEU A 151 -4.33 11.33 -20.23
N LEU A 152 -4.30 10.04 -19.89
CA LEU A 152 -3.40 9.07 -20.53
C LEU A 152 -3.71 8.90 -22.02
N ARG A 153 -4.99 8.96 -22.40
CA ARG A 153 -5.42 8.91 -23.82
C ARG A 153 -5.00 10.16 -24.60
N VAL A 154 -5.22 11.35 -24.03
CA VAL A 154 -4.90 12.63 -24.68
C VAL A 154 -3.38 12.81 -24.85
N HIS A 155 -2.59 12.46 -23.84
CA HIS A 155 -1.14 12.50 -23.91
C HIS A 155 -0.52 11.38 -24.76
N ARG A 156 -1.34 10.51 -25.38
CA ARG A 156 -0.90 9.35 -26.19
C ARG A 156 0.15 8.49 -25.48
N ASN A 157 0.02 8.35 -24.17
CA ASN A 157 0.96 7.59 -23.36
C ASN A 157 0.72 6.08 -23.61
N ASP A 158 1.79 5.35 -23.95
CA ASP A 158 1.75 3.90 -24.16
C ASP A 158 1.79 3.09 -22.85
N LEU A 159 1.80 3.79 -21.72
CA LEU A 159 1.58 3.23 -20.38
C LEU A 159 0.13 2.82 -20.14
N THR A 160 -0.06 1.65 -19.54
CA THR A 160 -1.36 1.15 -19.09
C THR A 160 -1.39 1.06 -17.56
N VAL A 161 -2.51 1.41 -16.95
CA VAL A 161 -2.72 1.22 -15.52
C VAL A 161 -3.77 0.15 -15.32
N VAL A 162 -3.47 -0.89 -14.57
CA VAL A 162 -4.44 -1.90 -14.14
C VAL A 162 -4.71 -1.68 -12.66
N VAL A 163 -5.97 -1.47 -12.31
CA VAL A 163 -6.41 -1.08 -10.97
C VAL A 163 -7.20 -2.20 -10.32
N PHE A 164 -6.75 -2.64 -9.16
CA PHE A 164 -7.41 -3.67 -8.36
C PHE A 164 -8.24 -3.06 -7.24
N PHE A 165 -9.49 -3.49 -7.13
CA PHE A 165 -10.34 -3.22 -5.97
C PHE A 165 -10.45 -4.52 -5.17
N ILE A 166 -9.76 -4.60 -4.03
CA ILE A 166 -9.78 -5.76 -3.12
C ILE A 166 -10.70 -5.44 -1.94
N MET A 167 -12.01 -5.61 -2.13
CA MET A 167 -13.02 -5.28 -1.13
C MET A 167 -14.04 -6.42 -1.01
N PRO A 168 -14.01 -7.22 0.07
CA PRO A 168 -14.89 -8.37 0.22
C PRO A 168 -16.37 -8.00 0.14
N ALA A 169 -17.11 -8.65 -0.76
CA ALA A 169 -18.52 -8.42 -0.99
C ALA A 169 -19.31 -9.74 -0.95
N LYS A 170 -20.63 -9.66 -1.06
CA LYS A 170 -21.48 -10.85 -1.18
C LYS A 170 -21.43 -11.38 -2.62
N THR A 171 -20.92 -12.60 -2.77
CA THR A 171 -20.70 -13.23 -4.08
C THR A 171 -21.23 -14.65 -4.11
N ASN A 172 -21.35 -15.20 -5.32
CA ASN A 172 -21.63 -16.61 -5.58
C ASN A 172 -20.58 -17.18 -6.54
N ASN A 173 -19.47 -17.67 -5.98
CA ASN A 173 -18.33 -18.23 -6.70
C ASN A 173 -17.67 -17.27 -7.71
N PHE A 174 -16.56 -17.72 -8.30
CA PHE A 174 -15.90 -17.05 -9.41
C PHE A 174 -16.78 -17.04 -10.66
N ASN A 175 -16.66 -16.00 -11.49
CA ASN A 175 -17.32 -16.02 -12.78
C ASN A 175 -16.59 -16.96 -13.75
N VAL A 176 -17.36 -17.53 -14.67
CA VAL A 176 -16.86 -18.53 -15.62
C VAL A 176 -15.79 -17.94 -16.52
N GLU A 177 -15.94 -16.68 -16.91
CA GLU A 177 -15.00 -15.98 -17.80
C GLU A 177 -13.60 -15.81 -17.20
N SER A 178 -13.50 -15.50 -15.90
CA SER A 178 -12.20 -15.35 -15.22
C SER A 178 -11.49 -16.70 -15.10
N LEU A 179 -12.22 -17.76 -14.71
CA LEU A 179 -11.67 -19.12 -14.62
C LEU A 179 -11.23 -19.64 -15.99
N LYS A 180 -12.08 -19.45 -17.02
CA LYS A 180 -11.77 -19.81 -18.40
C LYS A 180 -10.53 -19.08 -18.89
N GLY A 181 -10.39 -17.79 -18.62
CA GLY A 181 -9.21 -17.01 -18.99
C GLY A 181 -7.92 -17.57 -18.41
N GLN A 182 -7.93 -17.95 -17.12
CA GLN A 182 -6.75 -18.58 -16.50
C GLN A 182 -6.43 -19.97 -17.08
N ALA A 183 -7.45 -20.76 -17.40
CA ALA A 183 -7.28 -22.06 -18.05
C ALA A 183 -6.68 -21.93 -19.46
N VAL A 184 -7.18 -20.99 -20.27
CA VAL A 184 -6.69 -20.71 -21.63
C VAL A 184 -5.23 -20.23 -21.57
N ARG A 185 -4.90 -19.31 -20.66
CA ARG A 185 -3.51 -18.86 -20.44
C ARG A 185 -2.60 -20.04 -20.10
N LYS A 186 -3.00 -20.89 -19.16
CA LYS A 186 -2.22 -22.06 -18.76
C LYS A 186 -2.00 -23.01 -19.95
N GLN A 187 -3.05 -23.30 -20.72
CA GLN A 187 -2.94 -24.15 -21.90
C GLN A 187 -1.97 -23.60 -22.95
N LEU A 188 -2.01 -22.28 -23.21
CA LEU A 188 -1.04 -21.61 -24.09
C LEU A 188 0.39 -21.76 -23.58
N TRP A 189 0.61 -21.53 -22.29
CA TRP A 189 1.92 -21.67 -21.67
C TRP A 189 2.45 -23.10 -21.78
N ASP A 190 1.63 -24.10 -21.43
CA ASP A 190 2.01 -25.50 -21.48
C ASP A 190 2.34 -25.95 -22.92
N THR A 191 1.58 -25.44 -23.90
CA THR A 191 1.84 -25.66 -25.33
C THR A 191 3.18 -25.07 -25.74
N ALA A 192 3.42 -23.79 -25.42
CA ALA A 192 4.67 -23.11 -25.73
C ALA A 192 5.88 -23.78 -25.07
N HIS A 193 5.73 -24.22 -23.81
CA HIS A 193 6.78 -24.91 -23.08
C HIS A 193 7.13 -26.26 -23.73
N THR A 194 6.11 -27.03 -24.13
CA THR A 194 6.31 -28.31 -24.83
C THR A 194 7.06 -28.12 -26.15
N VAL A 195 6.67 -27.12 -26.94
CA VAL A 195 7.35 -26.79 -28.21
C VAL A 195 8.79 -26.33 -27.95
N LYS A 196 9.01 -25.49 -26.94
CA LYS A 196 10.35 -25.02 -26.54
C LYS A 196 11.28 -26.18 -26.16
N GLU A 197 10.80 -27.16 -25.38
CA GLU A 197 11.61 -28.33 -25.00
C GLU A 197 11.96 -29.21 -26.21
N LYS A 198 11.01 -29.45 -27.13
CA LYS A 198 11.29 -30.18 -28.38
C LYS A 198 12.29 -29.43 -29.27
N PHE A 199 12.07 -28.13 -29.43
CA PHE A 199 12.94 -27.25 -30.20
C PHE A 199 14.37 -27.27 -29.64
N GLY A 200 14.53 -27.14 -28.31
CA GLY A 200 15.83 -27.17 -27.65
C GLY A 200 16.61 -28.46 -27.89
N LYS A 201 15.93 -29.62 -27.87
CA LYS A 201 16.56 -30.92 -28.16
C LYS A 201 17.06 -31.02 -29.61
N LYS A 202 16.19 -30.69 -30.58
CA LYS A 202 16.56 -30.72 -32.01
C LYS A 202 17.67 -29.71 -32.35
N LEU A 203 17.63 -28.53 -31.73
CA LEU A 203 18.68 -27.54 -31.85
C LEU A 203 20.02 -28.09 -31.35
N TYR A 204 20.04 -28.69 -30.15
CA TYR A 204 21.24 -29.28 -29.58
C TYR A 204 21.82 -30.40 -30.46
N GLU A 205 20.99 -31.31 -30.95
CA GLU A 205 21.41 -32.39 -31.86
C GLU A 205 21.99 -31.85 -33.17
N SER A 206 21.38 -30.82 -33.73
CA SER A 206 21.88 -30.18 -34.97
C SER A 206 23.24 -29.52 -34.76
N LEU A 207 23.39 -28.77 -33.66
CA LEU A 207 24.66 -28.14 -33.29
C LEU A 207 25.78 -29.16 -33.05
N LEU A 208 25.48 -30.32 -32.44
CA LEU A 208 26.44 -31.41 -32.26
C LEU A 208 26.96 -31.98 -33.59
N THR A 209 26.14 -31.95 -34.64
CA THR A 209 26.54 -32.39 -35.99
C THR A 209 27.24 -31.30 -36.80
N GLY A 210 27.45 -30.11 -36.23
CA GLY A 210 28.09 -28.98 -36.91
C GLY A 210 27.20 -28.23 -37.89
N ASN A 211 25.88 -28.49 -37.88
CA ASN A 211 24.92 -27.85 -38.76
C ASN A 211 24.12 -26.76 -38.02
N ILE A 212 23.89 -25.62 -38.67
CA ILE A 212 22.92 -24.63 -38.20
C ILE A 212 21.54 -25.08 -38.68
N PRO A 213 20.61 -25.42 -37.79
CA PRO A 213 19.31 -25.95 -38.21
C PRO A 213 18.38 -24.87 -38.75
N ASP A 214 17.62 -25.21 -39.80
CA ASP A 214 16.58 -24.34 -40.36
C ASP A 214 15.30 -24.41 -39.49
N MET A 215 14.68 -23.26 -39.22
CA MET A 215 13.44 -23.16 -38.43
C MET A 215 12.31 -24.05 -38.97
N ASN A 216 12.21 -24.18 -40.31
CA ASN A 216 11.20 -25.03 -40.95
C ASN A 216 11.46 -26.53 -40.75
N THR A 217 12.68 -26.91 -40.40
CA THR A 217 13.07 -28.31 -40.13
C THR A 217 12.95 -28.69 -38.66
N ILE A 218 13.03 -27.69 -37.76
CA ILE A 218 12.95 -27.93 -36.31
C ILE A 218 11.49 -28.04 -35.84
N LEU A 219 10.60 -27.21 -36.38
CA LEU A 219 9.17 -27.21 -36.00
C LEU A 219 8.36 -28.10 -36.95
N ASP A 220 7.75 -29.15 -36.41
CA ASP A 220 6.96 -30.08 -37.22
C ASP A 220 5.53 -29.55 -37.45
N ARG A 221 4.83 -30.11 -38.45
CA ARG A 221 3.44 -29.75 -38.76
C ARG A 221 2.50 -29.95 -37.56
N ASP A 222 2.78 -30.95 -36.73
CA ASP A 222 1.99 -31.23 -35.53
C ASP A 222 2.16 -30.12 -34.48
N ASP A 223 3.39 -29.60 -34.29
CA ASP A 223 3.65 -28.50 -33.37
C ASP A 223 2.93 -27.22 -33.84
N LEU A 224 2.98 -26.92 -35.13
CA LEU A 224 2.21 -25.82 -35.74
C LEU A 224 0.69 -26.00 -35.52
N THR A 225 0.19 -27.23 -35.60
CA THR A 225 -1.25 -27.52 -35.42
C THR A 225 -1.68 -27.31 -33.97
N ILE A 226 -0.89 -27.77 -33.01
CA ILE A 226 -1.20 -27.58 -31.58
C ILE A 226 -1.09 -26.10 -31.21
N MET A 227 -0.09 -25.37 -31.71
CA MET A 227 0.02 -23.92 -31.51
C MET A 227 -1.19 -23.17 -32.10
N LYS A 228 -1.60 -23.48 -33.33
CA LYS A 228 -2.80 -22.88 -33.95
C LYS A 228 -4.07 -23.17 -33.14
N ARG A 229 -4.23 -24.38 -32.63
CA ARG A 229 -5.35 -24.75 -31.75
C ARG A 229 -5.34 -23.95 -30.45
N ALA A 230 -4.16 -23.77 -29.84
CA ALA A 230 -4.02 -22.98 -28.62
C ALA A 230 -4.33 -21.49 -28.87
N ILE A 231 -3.87 -20.93 -30.00
CA ILE A 231 -4.21 -19.55 -30.42
C ILE A 231 -5.71 -19.41 -30.65
N TYR A 232 -6.35 -20.36 -31.33
CA TYR A 232 -7.79 -20.33 -31.58
C TYR A 232 -8.60 -20.30 -30.26
N ALA A 233 -8.15 -20.99 -29.21
CA ALA A 233 -8.77 -20.96 -27.90
C ALA A 233 -8.72 -19.58 -27.19
N THR A 234 -7.86 -18.67 -27.65
CA THR A 234 -7.76 -17.31 -27.12
C THR A 234 -8.81 -16.36 -27.66
N GLN A 235 -9.53 -16.76 -28.72
CA GLN A 235 -10.53 -15.90 -29.33
C GLN A 235 -11.70 -15.68 -28.37
N ARG A 236 -12.07 -14.41 -28.23
CA ARG A 236 -13.13 -13.96 -27.32
C ARG A 236 -13.87 -12.77 -27.93
N HIS A 237 -15.20 -12.78 -27.80
CA HIS A 237 -16.05 -11.69 -28.28
C HIS A 237 -16.45 -10.69 -27.17
N SER A 238 -16.47 -11.12 -25.91
CA SER A 238 -16.77 -10.23 -24.77
C SER A 238 -15.53 -9.50 -24.28
N LEU A 239 -15.72 -8.30 -23.72
CA LEU A 239 -14.65 -7.53 -23.07
C LEU A 239 -14.17 -8.23 -21.78
N PRO A 240 -12.91 -8.02 -21.36
CA PRO A 240 -12.40 -8.49 -20.07
C PRO A 240 -13.32 -8.07 -18.91
N PRO A 241 -13.78 -9.01 -18.07
CA PRO A 241 -14.81 -8.69 -17.08
C PRO A 241 -14.23 -7.72 -16.03
N VAL A 242 -15.06 -6.78 -15.58
CA VAL A 242 -14.66 -5.82 -14.54
C VAL A 242 -14.53 -6.53 -13.19
N THR A 243 -15.41 -7.47 -12.86
CA THR A 243 -15.35 -8.27 -11.62
C THR A 243 -14.86 -9.69 -11.88
N THR A 244 -14.23 -10.32 -10.89
CA THR A 244 -13.80 -11.73 -10.96
C THR A 244 -14.84 -12.74 -10.47
N HIS A 245 -15.91 -12.27 -9.82
CA HIS A 245 -16.93 -13.12 -9.18
C HIS A 245 -18.33 -12.80 -9.69
N ASN A 246 -19.27 -13.71 -9.46
CA ASN A 246 -20.68 -13.40 -9.66
C ASN A 246 -21.18 -12.67 -8.41
N MET A 247 -21.53 -11.39 -8.54
CA MET A 247 -22.08 -10.61 -7.43
C MET A 247 -23.53 -11.02 -7.16
N LEU A 248 -23.94 -11.08 -5.88
CA LEU A 248 -25.36 -11.32 -5.57
C LEU A 248 -26.24 -10.14 -5.99
N ASP A 249 -25.76 -8.92 -5.73
CA ASP A 249 -26.48 -7.67 -5.96
C ASP A 249 -25.76 -6.82 -7.04
N ASP A 250 -25.48 -7.41 -8.21
CA ASP A 250 -24.63 -6.83 -9.27
C ASP A 250 -25.07 -5.43 -9.76
N SER A 251 -26.39 -5.18 -9.86
CA SER A 251 -26.93 -3.90 -10.36
C SER A 251 -26.77 -2.77 -9.34
N GLU A 252 -26.94 -3.08 -8.06
CA GLU A 252 -26.91 -2.14 -6.93
C GLU A 252 -25.52 -2.03 -6.28
N ASP A 253 -24.58 -2.91 -6.66
CA ASP A 253 -23.21 -2.88 -6.14
C ASP A 253 -22.57 -1.51 -6.44
N PRO A 254 -22.13 -0.75 -5.41
CA PRO A 254 -21.65 0.62 -5.60
C PRO A 254 -20.44 0.74 -6.52
N ILE A 255 -19.50 -0.22 -6.48
CA ILE A 255 -18.32 -0.20 -7.35
C ILE A 255 -18.75 -0.45 -8.79
N LEU A 256 -19.51 -1.52 -9.06
CA LEU A 256 -19.94 -1.87 -10.41
C LEU A 256 -20.89 -0.84 -11.00
N PHE A 257 -21.83 -0.31 -10.22
CA PHE A 257 -22.69 0.79 -10.64
C PHE A 257 -21.88 2.00 -11.09
N ASN A 258 -20.88 2.41 -10.31
CA ASN A 258 -20.03 3.56 -10.66
C ASN A 258 -19.14 3.27 -11.86
N VAL A 259 -18.58 2.06 -12.01
CA VAL A 259 -17.84 1.68 -13.21
C VAL A 259 -18.70 1.78 -14.47
N ARG A 260 -19.97 1.33 -14.40
CA ARG A 260 -20.93 1.49 -15.51
C ARG A 260 -21.19 2.95 -15.82
N ARG A 261 -21.36 3.78 -14.78
CA ARG A 261 -21.63 5.22 -14.93
C ARG A 261 -20.46 5.98 -15.57
N ILE A 262 -19.22 5.68 -15.20
CA ILE A 262 -18.02 6.35 -15.74
C ILE A 262 -17.52 5.75 -17.06
N GLY A 263 -18.05 4.60 -17.47
CA GLY A 263 -17.75 3.98 -18.76
C GLY A 263 -16.42 3.22 -18.87
N LEU A 264 -15.83 2.80 -17.75
CA LEU A 264 -14.56 2.06 -17.73
C LEU A 264 -14.78 0.55 -17.83
N PHE A 265 -15.10 0.07 -19.03
CA PHE A 265 -15.47 -1.33 -19.30
C PHE A 265 -14.31 -2.25 -19.71
N ASN A 266 -13.07 -1.85 -19.45
CA ASN A 266 -11.87 -2.55 -19.93
C ASN A 266 -11.79 -2.64 -21.46
N SER A 267 -12.26 -1.60 -22.16
CA SER A 267 -12.21 -1.52 -23.62
C SER A 267 -10.76 -1.43 -24.09
N ARG A 268 -10.49 -1.78 -25.36
CA ARG A 268 -9.14 -1.64 -25.96
C ARG A 268 -8.58 -0.22 -25.85
N ASN A 269 -9.46 0.77 -26.04
CA ASN A 269 -9.12 2.19 -25.99
C ASN A 269 -8.89 2.74 -24.57
N ASP A 270 -9.30 2.01 -23.53
CA ASP A 270 -9.08 2.43 -22.15
C ASP A 270 -7.62 2.22 -21.76
N ARG A 271 -6.94 3.26 -21.28
CA ARG A 271 -5.57 3.20 -20.73
C ARG A 271 -5.57 2.82 -19.26
N VAL A 272 -6.71 2.97 -18.59
CA VAL A 272 -6.95 2.47 -17.24
C VAL A 272 -7.90 1.27 -17.32
N LYS A 273 -7.47 0.14 -16.79
CA LYS A 273 -8.27 -1.09 -16.67
C LYS A 273 -8.66 -1.30 -15.20
N ILE A 274 -9.85 -1.83 -14.95
CA ILE A 274 -10.38 -2.08 -13.61
C ILE A 274 -10.61 -3.58 -13.42
N ILE A 275 -10.18 -4.08 -12.26
CA ILE A 275 -10.42 -5.44 -11.79
C ILE A 275 -10.95 -5.35 -10.35
N PHE A 276 -12.24 -5.62 -10.18
CA PHE A 276 -12.87 -5.79 -8.89
C PHE A 276 -12.75 -7.25 -8.45
N HIS A 277 -12.01 -7.46 -7.36
CA HIS A 277 -11.86 -8.75 -6.70
C HIS A 277 -12.60 -8.70 -5.34
N PRO A 278 -13.89 -9.07 -5.32
CA PRO A 278 -14.76 -8.98 -4.15
C PRO A 278 -14.53 -10.06 -3.07
N GLU A 279 -13.29 -10.50 -2.88
CA GLU A 279 -12.89 -11.52 -1.91
C GLU A 279 -11.53 -11.18 -1.30
N PHE A 280 -11.20 -11.76 -0.15
CA PHE A 280 -9.84 -11.70 0.36
C PHE A 280 -8.90 -12.50 -0.52
N LEU A 281 -7.69 -11.96 -0.72
CA LEU A 281 -6.63 -12.66 -1.44
C LEU A 281 -6.16 -13.87 -0.64
N SER A 282 -5.90 -14.97 -1.36
CA SER A 282 -5.40 -16.21 -0.77
C SER A 282 -4.52 -16.94 -1.77
N SER A 283 -3.41 -17.48 -1.27
CA SER A 283 -2.50 -18.36 -2.01
C SER A 283 -3.17 -19.59 -2.63
N THR A 284 -4.34 -20.01 -2.14
CA THR A 284 -5.12 -21.14 -2.69
C THR A 284 -6.13 -20.73 -3.77
N SER A 285 -6.26 -19.43 -4.06
CA SER A 285 -7.20 -18.95 -5.08
C SER A 285 -6.84 -19.50 -6.47
N PRO A 286 -7.82 -20.04 -7.23
CA PRO A 286 -7.57 -20.53 -8.58
C PRO A 286 -7.34 -19.41 -9.60
N LEU A 287 -7.69 -18.16 -9.25
CA LEU A 287 -7.50 -17.00 -10.12
C LEU A 287 -6.16 -16.32 -9.86
N LEU A 288 -5.95 -15.88 -8.62
CA LEU A 288 -4.80 -15.10 -8.22
C LEU A 288 -4.17 -15.76 -6.97
N PRO A 289 -3.35 -16.82 -7.16
CA PRO A 289 -2.81 -17.63 -6.06
C PRO A 289 -1.68 -16.88 -5.35
N MET A 290 -2.03 -15.86 -4.58
CA MET A 290 -1.10 -15.09 -3.73
C MET A 290 -1.81 -14.56 -2.50
N ASP A 291 -1.04 -14.45 -1.41
CA ASP A 291 -1.51 -13.81 -0.20
C ASP A 291 -1.44 -12.28 -0.36
N TYR A 292 -2.17 -11.57 0.51
CA TYR A 292 -2.26 -10.12 0.45
C TYR A 292 -0.89 -9.42 0.48
N GLU A 293 0.04 -9.88 1.32
CA GLU A 293 1.38 -9.25 1.44
C GLU A 293 2.18 -9.39 0.13
N ASP A 294 2.10 -10.52 -0.54
CA ASP A 294 2.74 -10.74 -1.85
C ASP A 294 2.13 -9.86 -2.94
N PHE A 295 0.80 -9.76 -2.94
CA PHE A 295 0.07 -8.91 -3.88
C PHE A 295 0.48 -7.44 -3.74
N VAL A 296 0.52 -6.92 -2.50
CA VAL A 296 0.95 -5.53 -2.26
C VAL A 296 2.37 -5.32 -2.77
N ARG A 297 3.31 -6.23 -2.45
CA ARG A 297 4.70 -6.15 -2.95
C ARG A 297 4.77 -6.14 -4.48
N GLY A 298 3.90 -6.86 -5.18
CA GLY A 298 3.86 -6.87 -6.64
C GLY A 298 3.25 -5.60 -7.28
N CYS A 299 2.51 -4.81 -6.51
CA CYS A 299 1.88 -3.59 -6.99
C CYS A 299 2.88 -2.41 -7.07
N ASN A 300 2.48 -1.34 -7.75
CA ASN A 300 3.27 -0.12 -7.90
C ASN A 300 2.81 1.03 -7.00
N LEU A 301 1.51 1.15 -6.73
CA LEU A 301 0.94 2.21 -5.91
C LEU A 301 -0.31 1.72 -5.17
N GLY A 302 -0.34 1.89 -3.84
CA GLY A 302 -1.58 1.77 -3.06
C GLY A 302 -2.35 3.09 -3.06
N VAL A 303 -3.67 3.08 -3.29
CA VAL A 303 -4.48 4.31 -3.37
C VAL A 303 -5.62 4.22 -2.36
N PHE A 304 -5.49 4.95 -1.25
CA PHE A 304 -6.41 4.91 -0.11
C PHE A 304 -6.96 6.30 0.22
N PRO A 305 -7.81 6.89 -0.65
CA PRO A 305 -8.29 8.25 -0.48
C PRO A 305 -9.42 8.32 0.55
N SER A 306 -9.26 7.71 1.73
CA SER A 306 -10.30 7.56 2.74
C SER A 306 -10.87 8.90 3.22
N TYR A 307 -12.18 8.94 3.39
CA TYR A 307 -12.90 10.02 4.05
C TYR A 307 -12.95 9.83 5.58
N TYR A 308 -13.14 8.57 6.02
CA TYR A 308 -13.14 8.21 7.44
C TYR A 308 -12.20 7.02 7.68
N GLU A 309 -11.04 7.31 8.26
CA GLU A 309 -10.02 6.32 8.57
C GLU A 309 -9.34 6.64 9.90
N PRO A 310 -9.77 6.04 11.02
CA PRO A 310 -9.23 6.36 12.34
C PRO A 310 -7.72 6.15 12.46
N TRP A 311 -7.13 5.29 11.64
CA TRP A 311 -5.67 5.16 11.54
C TRP A 311 -5.27 5.04 10.07
N GLY A 312 -5.45 3.86 9.48
CA GLY A 312 -4.96 3.56 8.13
C GLY A 312 -3.80 2.57 8.20
N TYR A 313 -4.11 1.32 8.55
CA TYR A 313 -3.09 0.25 8.56
C TYR A 313 -2.60 -0.06 7.15
N THR A 314 -3.50 -0.09 6.17
CA THR A 314 -3.23 -0.44 4.77
C THR A 314 -2.13 0.43 4.14
N PRO A 315 -2.16 1.78 4.19
CA PRO A 315 -1.03 2.59 3.70
C PRO A 315 0.25 2.40 4.53
N GLY A 316 0.15 2.17 5.85
CA GLY A 316 1.31 1.87 6.69
C GLY A 316 1.99 0.54 6.32
N GLU A 317 1.21 -0.50 6.04
CA GLU A 317 1.70 -1.78 5.53
C GLU A 317 2.37 -1.61 4.16
N CYS A 318 1.82 -0.79 3.27
CA CYS A 318 2.45 -0.44 1.99
C CYS A 318 3.82 0.19 2.21
N THR A 319 3.92 1.18 3.10
CA THR A 319 5.19 1.84 3.43
C THR A 319 6.24 0.85 3.94
N VAL A 320 5.85 -0.05 4.84
CA VAL A 320 6.75 -1.08 5.38
C VAL A 320 7.21 -2.06 4.30
N MET A 321 6.40 -2.30 3.26
CA MET A 321 6.77 -3.13 2.11
C MET A 321 7.49 -2.36 0.99
N GLY A 322 7.81 -1.08 1.20
CA GLY A 322 8.47 -0.24 0.20
C GLY A 322 7.58 0.15 -0.98
N ILE A 323 6.25 0.11 -0.81
CA ILE A 323 5.28 0.45 -1.85
C ILE A 323 4.71 1.86 -1.58
N PRO A 324 4.91 2.82 -2.51
CA PRO A 324 4.31 4.13 -2.43
C PRO A 324 2.80 4.07 -2.23
N SER A 325 2.26 5.04 -1.51
CA SER A 325 0.82 5.09 -1.26
C SER A 325 0.24 6.50 -1.29
N VAL A 326 -1.02 6.58 -1.72
CA VAL A 326 -1.85 7.77 -1.60
C VAL A 326 -2.75 7.60 -0.39
N THR A 327 -2.81 8.62 0.46
CA THR A 327 -3.66 8.71 1.64
C THR A 327 -4.30 10.11 1.72
N THR A 328 -4.98 10.43 2.82
CA THR A 328 -5.65 11.74 3.01
C THR A 328 -5.28 12.38 4.33
N ASN A 329 -5.42 13.71 4.39
CA ASN A 329 -5.32 14.50 5.64
C ASN A 329 -6.55 14.36 6.57
N LEU A 330 -7.44 13.40 6.28
CA LEU A 330 -8.49 12.92 7.19
C LEU A 330 -8.13 11.56 7.81
N SER A 331 -7.16 10.84 7.23
CA SER A 331 -6.67 9.58 7.78
C SER A 331 -5.66 9.82 8.92
N GLY A 332 -5.69 8.97 9.94
CA GLY A 332 -4.72 9.05 11.03
C GLY A 332 -3.26 8.90 10.57
N PHE A 333 -3.02 7.99 9.63
CA PHE A 333 -1.72 7.75 9.00
C PHE A 333 -1.27 8.98 8.21
N GLY A 334 -2.13 9.57 7.37
CA GLY A 334 -1.80 10.77 6.60
C GLY A 334 -1.43 11.94 7.49
N CYS A 335 -2.25 12.22 8.52
CA CYS A 335 -1.94 13.25 9.51
C CYS A 335 -0.61 12.98 10.24
N PHE A 336 -0.30 11.72 10.55
CA PHE A 336 0.95 11.35 11.18
C PHE A 336 2.15 11.59 10.26
N MET A 337 2.08 11.17 9.00
CA MET A 337 3.16 11.35 8.03
C MET A 337 3.39 12.83 7.68
N GLU A 338 2.32 13.61 7.53
CA GLU A 338 2.40 15.06 7.27
C GLU A 338 3.14 15.81 8.39
N GLU A 339 2.99 15.37 9.63
CA GLU A 339 3.67 15.97 10.78
C GLU A 339 5.15 15.53 10.89
N HIS A 340 5.44 14.27 10.61
CA HIS A 340 6.75 13.66 10.91
C HIS A 340 7.71 13.64 9.72
N VAL A 341 7.24 13.93 8.49
CA VAL A 341 8.06 13.91 7.27
C VAL A 341 7.99 15.27 6.59
N SER A 342 9.14 15.86 6.26
CA SER A 342 9.20 17.22 5.68
C SER A 342 8.60 17.30 4.28
N ASP A 343 8.88 16.29 3.46
CA ASP A 343 8.41 16.16 2.09
C ASP A 343 7.88 14.73 1.86
N PRO A 344 6.64 14.43 2.28
CA PRO A 344 6.09 13.08 2.19
C PRO A 344 6.06 12.54 0.74
N ALA A 345 5.79 13.40 -0.25
CA ALA A 345 5.68 13.00 -1.65
C ALA A 345 7.01 12.51 -2.22
N ALA A 346 8.13 13.13 -1.82
CA ALA A 346 9.48 12.68 -2.20
C ALA A 346 9.82 11.26 -1.70
N TYR A 347 9.21 10.85 -0.59
CA TYR A 347 9.30 9.49 -0.03
C TYR A 347 8.17 8.56 -0.51
N GLY A 348 7.36 8.96 -1.49
CA GLY A 348 6.28 8.14 -2.04
C GLY A 348 5.01 8.10 -1.19
N ILE A 349 4.82 9.07 -0.29
CA ILE A 349 3.61 9.25 0.51
C ILE A 349 2.85 10.46 0.00
N TYR A 350 1.81 10.22 -0.80
CA TYR A 350 1.00 11.28 -1.39
C TYR A 350 -0.22 11.55 -0.49
N ILE A 351 -0.39 12.78 -0.03
CA ILE A 351 -1.48 13.15 0.90
C ILE A 351 -2.46 14.05 0.18
N VAL A 352 -3.64 13.52 -0.13
CA VAL A 352 -4.75 14.28 -0.73
C VAL A 352 -5.41 15.13 0.35
N ASP A 353 -5.64 16.39 0.03
CA ASP A 353 -6.42 17.28 0.90
C ASP A 353 -7.90 17.01 0.68
N ARG A 354 -8.53 16.34 1.65
CA ARG A 354 -9.98 16.10 1.72
C ARG A 354 -10.64 16.87 2.85
N ARG A 355 -9.87 17.69 3.57
CA ARG A 355 -10.33 18.42 4.76
C ARG A 355 -10.66 19.87 4.46
N PHE A 356 -9.87 20.51 3.60
CA PHE A 356 -9.99 21.94 3.29
C PHE A 356 -10.37 22.20 1.83
N LYS A 357 -10.59 21.14 1.05
CA LYS A 357 -11.00 21.19 -0.36
C LYS A 357 -12.33 20.50 -0.58
N SER A 358 -13.02 20.91 -1.64
CA SER A 358 -14.22 20.24 -2.14
C SER A 358 -13.89 18.85 -2.69
N ALA A 359 -14.91 17.98 -2.83
CA ALA A 359 -14.73 16.65 -3.41
C ALA A 359 -14.14 16.70 -4.83
N GLU A 360 -14.53 17.70 -5.62
CA GLU A 360 -14.04 17.92 -6.99
C GLU A 360 -12.54 18.25 -7.01
N GLU A 361 -12.11 19.18 -6.16
CA GLU A 361 -10.70 19.56 -6.05
C GLU A 361 -9.84 18.43 -5.48
N SER A 362 -10.34 17.68 -4.50
CA SER A 362 -9.69 16.47 -3.99
C SER A 362 -9.55 15.41 -5.08
N CYS A 363 -10.56 15.24 -5.93
CA CYS A 363 -10.53 14.30 -7.05
C CYS A 363 -9.48 14.72 -8.09
N ASN A 364 -9.42 16.00 -8.45
CA ASN A 364 -8.40 16.53 -9.35
C ASN A 364 -6.98 16.37 -8.78
N GLN A 365 -6.79 16.60 -7.48
CA GLN A 365 -5.51 16.38 -6.83
C GLN A 365 -5.09 14.90 -6.85
N LEU A 366 -6.03 13.98 -6.57
CA LEU A 366 -5.79 12.54 -6.65
C LEU A 366 -5.41 12.10 -8.07
N THR A 367 -6.14 12.57 -9.08
CA THR A 367 -5.81 12.36 -10.49
C THR A 367 -4.40 12.86 -10.82
N GLN A 368 -4.03 14.05 -10.37
CA GLN A 368 -2.71 14.62 -10.64
C GLN A 368 -1.59 13.79 -10.01
N PHE A 369 -1.74 13.32 -8.77
CA PHE A 369 -0.76 12.44 -8.14
C PHE A 369 -0.58 11.14 -8.93
N MET A 370 -1.69 10.50 -9.34
CA MET A 370 -1.62 9.28 -10.16
C MET A 370 -0.99 9.53 -11.53
N PHE A 371 -1.32 10.65 -12.18
CA PHE A 371 -0.78 11.00 -13.48
C PHE A 371 0.72 11.27 -13.40
N SER A 372 1.18 12.06 -12.43
CA SER A 372 2.60 12.30 -12.20
C SER A 372 3.36 11.02 -11.85
N PHE A 373 2.76 10.09 -11.10
CA PHE A 373 3.36 8.78 -10.86
C PHE A 373 3.51 7.95 -12.15
N CYS A 374 2.52 8.02 -13.05
CA CYS A 374 2.59 7.37 -14.35
C CYS A 374 3.70 7.92 -15.26
N GLN A 375 4.12 9.17 -15.06
CA GLN A 375 5.19 9.79 -15.83
C GLN A 375 6.60 9.37 -15.37
N GLN A 376 6.73 8.69 -14.23
CA GLN A 376 8.03 8.28 -13.72
C GLN A 376 8.69 7.22 -14.61
N SER A 377 10.01 7.23 -14.69
CA SER A 377 10.80 6.14 -15.28
C SER A 377 10.87 4.91 -14.35
N ARG A 378 11.35 3.77 -14.87
CA ARG A 378 11.58 2.58 -14.03
C ARG A 378 12.61 2.86 -12.93
N ARG A 379 13.69 3.59 -13.25
CA ARG A 379 14.74 4.01 -12.30
C ARG A 379 14.16 4.90 -11.20
N GLN A 380 13.40 5.93 -11.56
CA GLN A 380 12.73 6.82 -10.60
C GLN A 380 11.78 6.06 -9.66
N ARG A 381 11.01 5.10 -10.17
CA ARG A 381 10.15 4.25 -9.34
C ARG A 381 10.95 3.36 -8.38
N ILE A 382 12.09 2.82 -8.80
CA ILE A 382 12.97 2.02 -7.92
C ILE A 382 13.49 2.89 -6.76
N ILE A 383 14.03 4.06 -7.09
CA ILE A 383 14.53 5.02 -6.10
C ILE A 383 13.41 5.43 -5.14
N GLN A 384 12.22 5.78 -5.63
CA GLN A 384 11.11 6.14 -4.76
C GLN A 384 10.70 5.00 -3.82
N ARG A 385 10.69 3.74 -4.28
CA ARG A 385 10.43 2.57 -3.41
C ARG A 385 11.47 2.41 -2.30
N ASN A 386 12.76 2.59 -2.61
CA ASN A 386 13.83 2.58 -1.60
C ASN A 386 13.55 3.66 -0.54
N ARG A 387 13.24 4.88 -0.98
CA ARG A 387 12.89 5.96 -0.06
C ARG A 387 11.67 5.62 0.79
N THR A 388 10.61 5.07 0.20
CA THR A 388 9.41 4.66 0.94
C THR A 388 9.73 3.63 2.02
N GLU A 389 10.55 2.62 1.73
CA GLU A 389 10.93 1.58 2.68
C GLU A 389 11.66 2.15 3.91
N ARG A 390 12.51 3.18 3.71
CA ARG A 390 13.22 3.86 4.81
C ARG A 390 12.31 4.53 5.84
N LEU A 391 11.05 4.81 5.49
CA LEU A 391 10.06 5.33 6.45
C LEU A 391 9.47 4.24 7.35
N SER A 392 9.76 2.97 7.12
CA SER A 392 9.24 1.85 7.90
C SER A 392 9.59 1.96 9.39
N ASP A 393 10.81 2.39 9.73
CA ASP A 393 11.28 2.56 11.10
C ASP A 393 10.42 3.56 11.92
N LEU A 394 9.87 4.57 11.25
CA LEU A 394 8.98 5.56 11.88
C LEU A 394 7.66 4.92 12.35
N LEU A 395 7.25 3.83 11.69
CA LEU A 395 6.02 3.10 11.95
C LEU A 395 6.21 1.93 12.92
N ASP A 396 7.43 1.62 13.36
CA ASP A 396 7.68 0.50 14.27
C ASP A 396 7.21 0.79 15.71
N TRP A 397 6.70 -0.24 16.39
CA TRP A 397 6.34 -0.17 17.81
C TRP A 397 7.48 0.27 18.73
N ARG A 398 8.74 0.02 18.38
CA ARG A 398 9.92 0.51 19.10
C ARG A 398 9.92 2.04 19.19
N TYR A 399 9.50 2.72 18.14
CA TYR A 399 9.39 4.17 18.10
C TYR A 399 8.05 4.64 18.68
N LEU A 400 6.94 4.12 18.17
CA LEU A 400 5.59 4.59 18.53
C LEU A 400 5.16 4.21 19.96
N GLY A 401 5.77 3.19 20.56
CA GLY A 401 5.54 2.81 21.95
C GLY A 401 5.84 3.93 22.96
N ARG A 402 6.69 4.90 22.61
CA ARG A 402 7.00 6.06 23.48
C ARG A 402 5.76 6.91 23.81
N PHE A 403 4.81 7.01 22.89
CA PHE A 403 3.57 7.75 23.10
C PHE A 403 2.69 7.07 24.15
N TYR A 404 2.67 5.74 24.17
CA TYR A 404 1.99 4.97 25.20
C TYR A 404 2.68 5.09 26.56
N THR A 405 4.01 5.05 26.60
CA THR A 405 4.77 5.28 27.84
C THR A 405 4.50 6.67 28.42
N HIS A 406 4.50 7.70 27.57
CA HIS A 406 4.17 9.06 27.97
C HIS A 406 2.73 9.17 28.52
N ALA A 407 1.75 8.58 27.83
CA ALA A 407 0.37 8.59 28.30
C ALA A 407 0.19 7.89 29.67
N ARG A 408 0.95 6.81 29.93
CA ARG A 408 0.95 6.13 31.24
C ARG A 408 1.59 6.99 32.33
N HIS A 409 2.70 7.66 32.03
CA HIS A 409 3.33 8.58 32.98
C HIS A 409 2.42 9.78 33.30
N LEU A 410 1.73 10.32 32.31
CA LEU A 410 0.76 11.40 32.49
C LEU A 410 -0.42 10.95 33.37
N ALA A 411 -0.91 9.72 33.18
CA ALA A 411 -1.96 9.17 34.02
C ALA A 411 -1.49 8.99 35.48
N LEU A 412 -0.26 8.51 35.69
CA LEU A 412 0.32 8.34 37.03
C LEU A 412 0.54 9.68 37.74
N SER A 413 1.04 10.71 37.04
CA SER A 413 1.30 12.02 37.63
C SER A 413 0.01 12.75 38.01
N ARG A 414 -1.07 12.60 37.24
CA ARG A 414 -2.39 13.15 37.58
C ARG A 414 -3.06 12.40 38.72
N SER A 415 -2.96 11.07 38.75
CA SER A 415 -3.60 10.25 39.79
C SER A 415 -2.84 10.25 41.11
N PHE A 416 -1.51 10.41 41.09
CA PHE A 416 -0.65 10.37 42.27
C PHE A 416 0.42 11.48 42.26
N PRO A 417 0.03 12.77 42.34
CA PRO A 417 0.94 13.91 42.18
C PRO A 417 2.10 13.93 43.18
N ASP A 418 1.85 13.46 44.40
CA ASP A 418 2.86 13.46 45.48
C ASP A 418 3.97 12.42 45.26
N LYS A 419 3.66 11.34 44.52
CA LYS A 419 4.58 10.21 44.28
C LYS A 419 5.23 10.28 42.91
N TYR A 420 4.52 10.79 41.92
CA TYR A 420 4.96 10.85 40.53
C TYR A 420 4.93 12.29 40.03
N LYS A 421 6.07 12.96 40.11
CA LYS A 421 6.27 14.25 39.45
C LYS A 421 6.68 13.99 38.00
N MET A 422 5.90 14.52 37.05
CA MET A 422 6.38 14.66 35.67
C MET A 422 7.13 15.99 35.56
N ASP A 423 8.33 15.96 34.99
CA ASP A 423 8.97 17.19 34.53
C ASP A 423 8.04 17.88 33.52
N ASN A 424 7.79 19.18 33.72
CA ASN A 424 6.96 20.03 32.86
C ASN A 424 7.53 20.26 31.45
N LYS A 425 8.53 19.48 31.02
CA LYS A 425 8.79 19.31 29.59
C LYS A 425 7.53 18.64 29.07
N GLY A 426 6.67 19.43 28.41
CA GLY A 426 5.30 19.08 28.02
C GLY A 426 5.19 17.81 27.19
N PRO A 427 4.06 17.54 26.49
CA PRO A 427 4.03 16.42 25.54
C PRO A 427 5.31 16.48 24.71
N LEU A 428 6.00 15.35 24.54
CA LEU A 428 7.19 15.24 23.69
C LEU A 428 6.87 16.00 22.42
N LYS A 429 7.24 17.28 22.35
CA LYS A 429 7.01 18.06 21.17
C LYS A 429 7.82 17.30 20.14
N THR A 430 7.21 16.99 19.02
CA THR A 430 7.87 16.49 17.82
C THR A 430 8.87 17.52 17.26
N GLU A 431 9.46 18.38 18.11
CA GLU A 431 10.52 19.35 17.80
C GLU A 431 11.88 18.69 17.46
N GLY A 432 11.93 17.37 17.29
CA GLY A 432 13.19 16.65 17.04
C GLY A 432 13.19 15.60 15.94
N PHE A 433 12.06 15.18 15.39
CA PHE A 433 12.04 14.07 14.43
C PHE A 433 11.19 14.43 13.21
N ARG A 434 11.77 15.29 12.37
CA ARG A 434 11.25 15.53 11.03
C ARG A 434 12.18 14.82 10.06
N TYR A 435 11.69 13.78 9.41
CA TYR A 435 12.47 13.11 8.37
C TYR A 435 12.82 14.17 7.31
N PRO A 436 14.11 14.37 6.99
CA PRO A 436 14.55 15.44 6.10
C PRO A 436 14.04 15.19 4.68
N ARG A 437 14.17 16.18 3.78
CA ARG A 437 13.97 15.94 2.35
C ARG A 437 15.11 15.04 1.83
N PRO A 438 14.86 14.04 0.97
CA PRO A 438 15.93 13.17 0.49
C PRO A 438 16.95 13.98 -0.32
N ALA A 439 18.24 13.73 -0.08
CA ALA A 439 19.32 14.48 -0.72
C ALA A 439 19.39 14.30 -2.24
N SER A 440 18.89 13.17 -2.76
CA SER A 440 18.85 12.91 -4.21
C SER A 440 17.65 13.56 -4.93
N VAL A 441 16.82 14.33 -4.23
CA VAL A 441 15.83 15.19 -4.89
C VAL A 441 16.46 16.55 -5.17
N PRO A 442 16.52 17.01 -6.43
CA PRO A 442 17.11 18.31 -6.74
C PRO A 442 16.39 19.42 -5.96
N PRO A 443 17.11 20.47 -5.50
CA PRO A 443 16.50 21.59 -4.81
C PRO A 443 15.41 22.19 -5.71
N SER A 444 14.25 22.48 -5.12
CA SER A 444 13.15 23.10 -5.86
C SER A 444 13.66 24.43 -6.43
N PRO A 445 13.42 24.73 -7.73
CA PRO A 445 13.88 25.99 -8.30
C PRO A 445 13.24 27.14 -7.53
N SER A 446 14.07 27.94 -6.87
CA SER A 446 13.65 29.22 -6.29
C SER A 446 13.04 30.06 -7.42
N ALA A 447 11.80 30.51 -7.26
CA ALA A 447 11.08 31.23 -8.29
C ALA A 447 11.86 32.46 -8.79
N SER A 448 12.28 32.41 -10.05
CA SER A 448 12.13 33.43 -11.12
C SER A 448 13.30 33.35 -12.09
N LEU A 449 13.06 32.70 -13.23
CA LEU A 449 13.43 33.14 -14.59
C LEU A 449 12.90 32.08 -15.56
N HIS A 450 12.34 32.53 -16.69
CA HIS A 450 11.77 31.66 -17.71
C HIS A 450 12.83 30.72 -18.29
N SER A 451 12.54 29.41 -18.33
CA SER A 451 13.23 28.47 -19.19
C SER A 451 12.23 27.85 -20.17
N THR A 452 12.65 27.81 -21.43
CA THR A 452 11.92 27.32 -22.60
C THR A 452 11.56 25.83 -22.47
N PRO A 453 10.49 25.36 -23.16
CA PRO A 453 10.11 23.96 -23.08
C PRO A 453 11.13 23.10 -23.84
N HIS A 454 11.96 22.37 -23.10
CA HIS A 454 12.73 21.27 -23.68
C HIS A 454 11.82 20.06 -23.84
N HIS A 455 11.68 19.59 -25.09
CA HIS A 455 11.19 18.26 -25.39
C HIS A 455 12.22 17.24 -24.87
N SER A 456 11.87 16.47 -23.86
CA SER A 456 12.72 15.43 -23.28
C SER A 456 12.34 14.06 -23.88
N ASP A 457 12.98 13.71 -24.99
CA ASP A 457 13.09 12.33 -25.51
C ASP A 457 14.55 11.82 -25.44
N GLU A 458 15.43 12.52 -24.73
CA GLU A 458 16.78 12.03 -24.44
C GLU A 458 16.79 11.43 -23.04
N GLU A 459 17.23 10.18 -22.96
CA GLU A 459 17.50 9.48 -21.70
C GLU A 459 18.54 10.31 -20.94
N ASP A 460 18.16 10.86 -19.78
CA ASP A 460 19.09 11.52 -18.86
C ASP A 460 20.15 10.49 -18.40
N ASP A 461 21.24 10.40 -19.16
CA ASP A 461 22.54 9.83 -18.78
C ASP A 461 23.27 10.76 -17.80
N ASP A 462 22.59 11.16 -16.72
CA ASP A 462 23.29 11.67 -15.53
C ASP A 462 23.95 10.46 -14.85
N ASP A 463 25.22 10.28 -15.24
CA ASP A 463 26.16 9.20 -14.92
C ASP A 463 26.66 9.18 -13.45
N GLU A 464 26.01 9.89 -12.51
CA GLU A 464 26.27 9.61 -11.10
C GLU A 464 25.50 8.34 -10.68
N PRO A 465 26.21 7.27 -10.25
CA PRO A 465 25.56 6.09 -9.70
C PRO A 465 24.80 6.49 -8.45
N TYR A 466 23.48 6.32 -8.46
CA TYR A 466 22.67 6.49 -7.26
C TYR A 466 23.16 5.52 -6.18
N ASN A 467 23.84 6.05 -5.16
CA ASN A 467 24.32 5.27 -4.02
C ASN A 467 23.29 5.32 -2.88
N GLU A 468 22.54 4.23 -2.75
CA GLU A 468 21.50 4.08 -1.73
C GLU A 468 22.06 4.14 -0.30
N GLU A 469 23.22 3.53 -0.06
CA GLU A 469 23.86 3.53 1.27
C GLU A 469 24.29 4.94 1.67
N GLU A 470 24.86 5.69 0.74
CA GLU A 470 25.28 7.07 0.98
C GLU A 470 24.10 8.01 1.24
N GLU A 471 22.99 7.86 0.50
CA GLU A 471 21.78 8.64 0.76
C GLU A 471 21.15 8.26 2.11
N ALA A 472 21.13 6.97 2.46
CA ALA A 472 20.63 6.51 3.75
C ALA A 472 21.50 7.05 4.91
N GLU A 473 22.82 7.12 4.74
CA GLU A 473 23.71 7.70 5.73
C GLU A 473 23.51 9.21 5.89
N ARG A 474 23.37 9.95 4.78
CA ARG A 474 23.01 11.38 4.81
C ARG A 474 21.68 11.63 5.52
N ASP A 475 20.66 10.81 5.25
CA ASP A 475 19.38 10.91 5.96
C ASP A 475 19.56 10.63 7.45
N ARG A 476 20.33 9.62 7.85
CA ARG A 476 20.63 9.32 9.27
C ARG A 476 21.36 10.46 9.99
N LEU A 477 22.30 11.13 9.32
CA LEU A 477 23.01 12.29 9.88
C LEU A 477 22.08 13.51 10.06
N ASN A 478 21.13 13.68 9.14
CA ASN A 478 20.17 14.78 9.16
C ASN A 478 18.96 14.52 10.06
N ILE A 479 18.67 13.26 10.37
CA ILE A 479 17.74 12.87 11.42
C ILE A 479 18.38 13.23 12.77
N LYS A 480 17.95 14.35 13.37
CA LYS A 480 18.40 14.72 14.72
C LYS A 480 18.10 13.55 15.66
N ALA A 481 19.15 13.01 16.28
CA ALA A 481 19.04 11.86 17.18
C ALA A 481 18.01 12.13 18.29
N PRO A 482 17.26 11.11 18.75
CA PRO A 482 16.46 11.26 19.95
C PRO A 482 17.39 11.67 21.09
N PHE A 483 16.99 12.71 21.82
CA PHE A 483 17.64 13.11 23.05
C PHE A 483 17.78 11.87 23.95
N MET A 484 18.99 11.35 24.06
CA MET A 484 19.32 10.29 25.01
C MET A 484 19.00 10.85 26.40
N LEU A 485 18.11 10.20 27.16
CA LEU A 485 18.06 10.45 28.60
C LEU A 485 19.44 10.09 29.14
N GLY A 486 20.18 11.11 29.58
CA GLY A 486 21.57 11.00 29.96
C GLY A 486 21.84 9.79 30.85
N SER A 487 22.66 8.86 30.36
CA SER A 487 23.48 8.04 31.22
C SER A 487 24.46 8.98 31.91
N ASN A 488 24.23 9.27 33.19
CA ASN A 488 25.26 9.85 34.04
C ASN A 488 26.48 8.92 34.00
N GLN A 489 27.50 9.32 33.23
CA GLN A 489 28.85 8.90 33.50
C GLN A 489 29.23 9.54 34.84
N ASN A 490 29.19 8.74 35.90
CA ASN A 490 29.90 9.08 37.13
C ASN A 490 31.39 9.08 36.80
N GLN A 491 31.95 10.28 36.61
CA GLN A 491 33.36 10.52 36.89
C GLN A 491 33.52 10.58 38.41
N THR A 492 34.15 9.54 38.96
CA THR A 492 35.08 9.59 40.08
C THR A 492 36.18 8.60 39.79
#